data_AF-A0A2Z6RTA1-F1
#
_entry.id   AF-A0A2Z6RTA1-F1
#
_cell.length_a   1.000
_cell.length_b   1.000
_cell.length_c   1.000
_cell.angle_alpha   90.00
_cell.angle_beta   90.00
_cell.angle_gamma   90.00
#
_symmetry.space_group_name_H-M   'P 1'
#
loop_
_entity.id
_entity.type
_entity.pdbx_description
1 polymer ?
#
loop_
_entity_poly.entity_id
_entity_poly.type
_entity_poly.pdbx_seq_one_letter_code
_entity_poly.pdbx_strand_id
1 'polypeptide(L)'
;MLDPYILQSPSLLSTPPDETSTLLINNLVFMDDSTLISSSKAGLEHMLSITEEFYTLNNTSANHHKYILISNFLPLTTTSDFSPVEFNLSLSSLNSISFISVTPISITSSFRFLGVWFNIKGSRDFVKKQIAHECNFFAATLRLAKLTAKQVVYLYNTVLIPKLEYRMQVTHLSDKDCYIATRLVRSLVKQKANFFQALPNPILYLSQALGLINLSSHLIQCHANNLFLMANSTTSFIQRLFVYRLMLIQFQFLIPVSPLMVVDWSL
;
A
#
# COMPACT_ATOMS: atom_id res chain seq x y z
N MET A 1 1.74 37.26 12.80
CA MET A 1 0.68 36.23 12.81
C MET A 1 1.08 35.17 11.81
N LEU A 2 1.17 33.91 12.24
CA LEU A 2 1.51 32.76 11.40
C LEU A 2 0.27 32.30 10.62
N ASP A 3 0.47 31.91 9.36
CA ASP A 3 -0.58 31.56 8.41
C ASP A 3 -0.91 30.04 8.49
N PRO A 4 -2.17 29.64 8.78
CA PRO A 4 -2.56 28.26 9.10
C PRO A 4 -2.49 27.24 7.93
N TYR A 5 -1.97 27.62 6.76
CA TYR A 5 -1.91 26.79 5.54
C TYR A 5 -0.51 26.60 4.94
N ILE A 6 0.56 26.85 5.70
CA ILE A 6 1.95 26.78 5.19
C ILE A 6 2.66 25.48 5.58
N LEU A 7 3.24 24.81 4.58
CA LEU A 7 4.25 23.75 4.68
C LEU A 7 5.64 24.41 4.53
N GLN A 8 6.53 24.29 5.53
CA GLN A 8 7.89 24.87 5.44
C GLN A 8 8.98 23.94 6.01
N SER A 9 10.11 23.86 5.29
CA SER A 9 11.45 23.74 5.86
C SER A 9 12.33 24.85 5.23
N PRO A 10 12.63 25.98 5.91
CA PRO A 10 13.37 27.11 5.32
C PRO A 10 14.89 26.93 5.29
N SER A 11 15.38 25.89 5.91
CA SER A 11 16.73 25.36 5.80
C SER A 11 16.59 23.88 6.10
N LEU A 12 17.55 23.05 5.69
CA LEU A 12 17.74 21.74 6.32
C LEU A 12 17.43 21.93 7.81
N LEU A 13 16.53 21.10 8.37
CA LEU A 13 16.63 20.78 9.79
C LEU A 13 18.13 20.58 9.97
N SER A 14 18.79 21.49 10.71
CA SER A 14 20.19 21.33 11.07
C SER A 14 20.30 19.86 11.41
N THR A 15 21.04 19.11 10.59
CA THR A 15 21.19 17.66 10.75
C THR A 15 21.21 17.43 12.24
N PRO A 16 20.24 16.71 12.83
CA PRO A 16 20.11 16.67 14.28
C PRO A 16 21.51 16.39 14.81
N PRO A 17 22.10 17.33 15.58
CA PRO A 17 23.47 17.18 16.01
C PRO A 17 23.42 15.96 16.90
N ASP A 18 24.22 14.95 16.54
CA ASP A 18 24.31 13.69 17.27
C ASP A 18 22.98 12.99 17.51
N GLU A 19 22.55 12.20 16.53
CA GLU A 19 22.18 10.84 16.86
C GLU A 19 22.34 9.99 15.61
N THR A 20 23.29 9.05 15.66
CA THR A 20 23.33 7.84 14.84
C THR A 20 22.09 6.97 15.11
N SER A 21 20.89 7.55 15.15
CA SER A 21 19.64 6.82 15.36
C SER A 21 19.30 6.11 14.06
N THR A 22 19.90 4.95 13.86
CA THR A 22 19.42 3.98 12.89
C THR A 22 17.96 3.71 13.22
N LEU A 23 17.06 4.06 12.30
CA LEU A 23 15.64 3.78 12.47
C LEU A 23 15.45 2.28 12.24
N LEU A 24 15.50 1.51 13.33
CA LEU A 24 15.37 0.05 13.31
C LEU A 24 13.90 -0.31 13.43
N ILE A 25 13.28 -0.69 12.31
CA ILE A 25 11.99 -1.37 12.30
C ILE A 25 12.28 -2.86 12.21
N ASN A 26 12.04 -3.56 13.30
CA ASN A 26 12.29 -4.99 13.42
C ASN A 26 11.00 -5.81 13.31
N ASN A 27 9.86 -5.29 13.78
CA ASN A 27 8.57 -5.98 13.66
C ASN A 27 7.41 -5.05 13.34
N LEU A 28 6.39 -5.60 12.68
CA LEU A 28 5.07 -5.01 12.49
C LEU A 28 4.03 -6.03 12.93
N VAL A 29 3.10 -5.64 13.80
CA VAL A 29 2.09 -6.55 14.34
C VAL A 29 0.71 -5.91 14.23
N PHE A 30 -0.25 -6.67 13.73
CA PHE A 30 -1.66 -6.32 13.72
C PHE A 30 -2.50 -7.54 14.10
N MET A 31 -3.07 -7.53 15.31
CA MET A 31 -3.74 -8.70 15.89
C MET A 31 -2.81 -9.93 15.89
N ASP A 32 -3.16 -11.01 15.21
CA ASP A 32 -2.37 -12.24 15.07
C ASP A 32 -1.36 -12.19 13.90
N ASP A 33 -1.53 -11.26 12.96
CA ASP A 33 -0.61 -11.10 11.83
C ASP A 33 0.66 -10.34 12.28
N SER A 34 1.80 -11.04 12.29
CA SER A 34 3.12 -10.46 12.55
C SER A 34 4.03 -10.52 11.33
N THR A 35 4.75 -9.43 11.04
CA THR A 35 5.80 -9.36 10.02
C THR A 35 7.12 -9.02 10.70
N LEU A 36 8.10 -9.92 10.58
CA LEU A 36 9.46 -9.72 11.07
C LEU A 36 10.33 -9.17 9.95
N ILE A 37 11.14 -8.16 10.26
CA ILE A 37 12.00 -7.45 9.30
C ILE A 37 13.41 -7.43 9.89
N SER A 38 14.37 -7.95 9.14
CA SER A 38 15.78 -7.90 9.50
C SER A 38 16.64 -7.77 8.25
N SER A 39 17.81 -7.16 8.38
CA SER A 39 18.78 -7.00 7.31
C SER A 39 19.58 -8.28 7.03
N SER A 40 19.49 -9.29 7.90
CA SER A 40 20.24 -10.55 7.79
C SER A 40 19.40 -11.77 8.17
N LYS A 41 19.78 -12.92 7.62
CA LYS A 41 19.20 -14.23 7.99
C LYS A 41 19.37 -14.52 9.48
N ALA A 42 20.58 -14.33 10.02
CA ALA A 42 20.86 -14.53 11.44
C ALA A 42 19.99 -13.65 12.34
N GLY A 43 19.70 -12.42 11.92
CA GLY A 43 18.76 -11.55 12.63
C GLY A 43 17.33 -12.10 12.61
N LEU A 44 16.86 -12.65 11.49
CA LEU A 44 15.55 -13.32 11.44
C LEU A 44 15.52 -14.60 12.31
N GLU A 45 16.58 -15.41 12.30
CA GLU A 45 16.72 -16.60 13.15
C GLU A 45 16.61 -16.24 14.64
N HIS A 46 17.31 -15.17 15.05
CA HIS A 46 17.23 -14.65 16.41
C HIS A 46 15.81 -14.17 16.76
N MET A 47 15.18 -13.39 15.88
CA MET A 47 13.83 -12.89 16.09
C MET A 47 12.78 -14.00 16.14
N LEU A 48 12.90 -15.01 15.28
CA LEU A 48 12.03 -16.19 15.30
C LEU A 48 12.21 -16.98 16.59
N SER A 49 13.45 -17.10 17.09
CA SER A 49 13.72 -17.79 18.36
C SER A 49 13.02 -17.09 19.52
N ILE A 50 13.12 -15.76 19.62
CA ILE A 50 12.38 -14.96 20.61
C ILE A 50 10.86 -15.14 20.45
N THR A 51 10.38 -15.21 19.20
CA THR A 51 8.96 -15.31 18.90
C THR A 51 8.39 -16.67 19.35
N GLU A 52 9.10 -17.78 19.14
CA GLU A 52 8.68 -19.11 19.60
C GLU A 52 8.70 -19.22 21.14
N GLU A 53 9.68 -18.62 21.81
CA GLU A 53 9.67 -18.51 23.27
C GLU A 53 8.46 -17.73 23.78
N PHE A 54 8.16 -16.60 23.14
CA PHE A 54 6.99 -15.79 23.47
C PHE A 54 5.69 -16.56 23.28
N TYR A 55 5.54 -17.31 22.18
CA TYR A 55 4.34 -18.10 21.94
C TYR A 55 4.15 -19.20 22.99
N THR A 56 5.23 -19.90 23.34
CA THR A 56 5.23 -20.93 24.38
C THR A 56 4.82 -20.34 25.74
N LEU A 57 5.39 -19.18 26.12
CA LEU A 57 5.03 -18.49 27.37
C LEU A 57 3.55 -18.12 27.44
N ASN A 58 2.94 -17.79 26.30
CA ASN A 58 1.54 -17.37 26.22
C ASN A 58 0.58 -18.54 25.93
N ASN A 59 1.05 -19.79 25.89
CA ASN A 59 0.26 -20.96 25.48
C ASN A 59 -0.41 -20.77 24.11
N THR A 60 0.32 -20.16 23.19
CA THR A 60 -0.09 -19.96 21.80
C THR A 60 0.91 -20.64 20.86
N SER A 61 0.55 -20.80 19.59
CA SER A 61 1.46 -21.33 18.58
C SER A 61 1.21 -20.65 17.24
N ALA A 62 2.28 -20.43 16.49
CA ALA A 62 2.17 -19.95 15.12
C ALA A 62 1.90 -21.08 14.14
N ASN A 63 1.16 -20.76 13.08
CA ASN A 63 1.02 -21.64 11.94
C ASN A 63 2.15 -21.34 10.93
N HIS A 64 3.25 -22.08 11.04
CA HIS A 64 4.43 -21.89 10.19
C HIS A 64 4.14 -22.09 8.69
N HIS A 65 3.12 -22.86 8.31
CA HIS A 65 2.73 -23.03 6.91
C HIS A 65 2.21 -21.73 6.26
N LYS A 66 1.80 -20.74 7.07
CA LYS A 66 1.39 -19.42 6.60
C LYS A 66 2.56 -18.45 6.46
N TYR A 67 3.78 -18.83 6.90
CA TYR A 67 4.93 -17.94 6.81
C TYR A 67 5.33 -17.77 5.35
N ILE A 68 5.66 -16.53 5.01
CA ILE A 68 6.06 -16.14 3.67
C ILE A 68 7.38 -15.39 3.80
N LEU A 69 8.42 -15.87 3.11
CA LEU A 69 9.72 -15.20 3.11
C LEU A 69 9.81 -14.24 1.93
N ILE A 70 10.13 -12.99 2.22
CA ILE A 70 10.43 -11.95 1.24
C ILE A 70 11.91 -11.59 1.37
N SER A 71 12.65 -11.68 0.27
CA SER A 71 14.08 -11.34 0.25
C SER A 71 14.44 -10.63 -1.05
N ASN A 72 15.35 -9.66 -0.94
CA ASN A 72 15.98 -8.98 -2.07
C ASN A 72 17.26 -9.67 -2.55
N PHE A 73 17.76 -10.68 -1.82
CA PHE A 73 19.03 -11.36 -2.09
C PHE A 73 18.86 -12.66 -2.89
N LEU A 74 17.68 -13.28 -2.83
CA LEU A 74 17.44 -14.54 -3.54
C LEU A 74 17.53 -14.32 -5.06
N PRO A 75 18.10 -15.26 -5.84
CA PRO A 75 18.32 -15.04 -7.27
C PRO A 75 17.05 -14.61 -7.98
N LEU A 76 17.19 -13.65 -8.89
CA LEU A 76 16.16 -13.18 -9.83
C LEU A 76 15.72 -14.27 -10.83
N THR A 77 15.85 -15.55 -10.49
CA THR A 77 15.41 -16.66 -11.32
C THR A 77 13.90 -16.60 -11.45
N THR A 78 13.44 -16.48 -12.69
CA THR A 78 12.03 -16.47 -13.10
C THR A 78 11.35 -17.83 -12.94
N THR A 79 12.06 -18.84 -12.45
CA THR A 79 11.56 -20.19 -12.22
C THR A 79 10.86 -20.28 -10.87
N SER A 80 9.70 -20.96 -10.87
CA SER A 80 8.81 -21.19 -9.72
C SER A 80 9.39 -22.05 -8.61
N ASP A 81 10.57 -22.63 -8.83
CA ASP A 81 11.09 -23.71 -8.00
C ASP A 81 12.08 -23.13 -6.99
N PHE A 82 11.55 -22.40 -6.01
CA PHE A 82 12.34 -21.97 -4.87
C PHE A 82 12.40 -23.10 -3.84
N SER A 83 13.61 -23.54 -3.49
CA SER A 83 13.81 -24.42 -2.36
C SER A 83 13.44 -23.69 -1.05
N PRO A 84 12.83 -24.39 -0.08
CA PRO A 84 12.59 -23.83 1.25
C PRO A 84 13.91 -23.35 1.87
N VAL A 85 13.88 -22.19 2.53
CA VAL A 85 14.98 -21.69 3.34
C VAL A 85 14.76 -22.14 4.77
N GLU A 86 15.73 -22.85 5.33
CA GLU A 86 15.71 -23.26 6.73
C GLU A 86 16.32 -22.17 7.62
N PHE A 87 15.57 -21.79 8.65
CA PHE A 87 15.98 -20.89 9.72
C PHE A 87 16.25 -21.71 10.97
N ASN A 88 17.50 -21.72 11.42
CA ASN A 88 17.89 -22.46 12.62
C ASN A 88 17.56 -21.63 13.86
N LEU A 89 16.85 -22.21 14.82
CA LEU A 89 16.45 -21.53 16.04
C LEU A 89 17.32 -21.96 17.22
N SER A 90 17.53 -21.05 18.16
CA SER A 90 18.17 -21.40 19.43
C SER A 90 17.19 -22.18 20.31
N LEU A 91 17.58 -23.39 20.69
CA LEU A 91 16.85 -24.20 21.65
C LEU A 91 16.98 -23.61 23.05
N SER A 92 15.88 -23.57 23.78
CA SER A 92 15.82 -23.16 25.18
C SER A 92 14.76 -23.95 25.92
N SER A 93 14.64 -23.76 27.24
CA SER A 93 13.54 -24.38 28.00
C SER A 93 12.15 -23.97 27.52
N LEU A 94 12.07 -22.86 26.79
CA LEU A 94 10.83 -22.28 26.27
C LEU A 94 10.73 -22.37 24.74
N ASN A 95 11.70 -23.02 24.07
CA ASN A 95 11.65 -23.27 22.63
C ASN A 95 12.21 -24.66 22.30
N SER A 96 11.30 -25.58 21.95
CA SER A 96 11.65 -26.94 21.50
C SER A 96 11.80 -27.05 19.97
N ILE A 97 11.58 -25.98 19.23
CA ILE A 97 11.62 -25.97 17.77
C ILE A 97 13.05 -25.63 17.33
N SER A 98 13.71 -26.55 16.64
CA SER A 98 15.11 -26.40 16.22
C SER A 98 15.26 -25.67 14.88
N PHE A 99 14.28 -25.78 13.98
CA PHE A 99 14.29 -25.08 12.71
C PHE A 99 12.87 -24.79 12.20
N ILE A 100 12.75 -23.75 11.38
CA ILE A 100 11.55 -23.43 10.60
C ILE A 100 11.94 -23.35 9.14
N SER A 101 11.23 -24.06 8.27
CA SER A 101 11.41 -23.98 6.82
C SER A 101 10.35 -23.06 6.19
N VAL A 102 10.81 -22.04 5.46
CA VAL A 102 9.92 -21.07 4.80
C VAL A 102 10.24 -21.02 3.32
N THR A 103 9.22 -21.15 2.48
CA THR A 103 9.36 -20.96 1.04
C THR A 103 9.36 -19.47 0.69
N PRO A 104 10.37 -18.98 -0.03
CA PRO A 104 10.40 -17.59 -0.45
C PRO A 104 9.47 -17.37 -1.64
N ILE A 105 8.97 -16.15 -1.74
CA ILE A 105 8.18 -15.73 -2.90
C ILE A 105 9.08 -15.22 -4.02
N SER A 106 8.62 -15.42 -5.26
CA SER A 106 9.31 -14.84 -6.42
C SER A 106 9.31 -13.32 -6.34
N ILE A 107 10.39 -12.70 -6.77
CA ILE A 107 10.52 -11.23 -6.84
C ILE A 107 9.47 -10.57 -7.76
N THR A 108 8.94 -11.32 -8.74
CA THR A 108 7.87 -10.84 -9.64
C THR A 108 6.47 -11.04 -9.05
N SER A 109 6.33 -11.92 -8.06
CA SER A 109 5.06 -12.20 -7.42
C SER A 109 4.62 -11.05 -6.52
N SER A 110 3.31 -10.97 -6.29
CA SER A 110 2.74 -10.02 -5.33
C SER A 110 2.35 -10.76 -4.06
N PHE A 111 2.52 -10.14 -2.91
CA PHE A 111 2.09 -10.67 -1.61
C PHE A 111 1.09 -9.73 -0.95
N ARG A 112 0.32 -10.27 0.00
CA ARG A 112 -0.76 -9.55 0.67
C ARG A 112 -0.34 -9.21 2.09
N PHE A 113 -0.42 -7.94 2.47
CA PHE A 113 -0.22 -7.45 3.83
C PHE A 113 -1.44 -6.62 4.23
N LEU A 114 -2.14 -7.06 5.29
CA LEU A 114 -3.41 -6.47 5.77
C LEU A 114 -4.47 -6.30 4.66
N GLY A 115 -4.48 -7.17 3.67
CA GLY A 115 -5.41 -7.06 2.53
C GLY A 115 -4.97 -6.11 1.42
N VAL A 116 -3.86 -5.40 1.55
CA VAL A 116 -3.26 -4.63 0.45
C VAL A 116 -2.18 -5.48 -0.23
N TRP A 117 -2.07 -5.37 -1.55
CA TRP A 117 -1.09 -6.15 -2.33
C TRP A 117 0.15 -5.34 -2.62
N PHE A 118 1.30 -5.96 -2.38
CA PHE A 118 2.63 -5.41 -2.58
C PHE A 118 3.39 -6.24 -3.61
N ASN A 119 4.27 -5.58 -4.35
CA ASN A 119 5.15 -6.23 -5.31
C ASN A 119 6.58 -5.72 -5.11
N ILE A 120 7.54 -6.63 -5.02
CA ILE A 120 8.93 -6.28 -4.71
C ILE A 120 9.57 -5.46 -5.85
N LYS A 121 9.21 -5.75 -7.11
CA LYS A 121 9.64 -4.95 -8.28
C LYS A 121 8.79 -3.68 -8.51
N GLY A 122 7.79 -3.43 -7.67
CA GLY A 122 6.86 -2.32 -7.89
C GLY A 122 5.94 -2.50 -9.11
N SER A 123 5.74 -3.74 -9.60
CA SER A 123 4.72 -3.99 -10.62
C SER A 123 3.32 -3.70 -10.07
N ARG A 124 2.51 -3.04 -10.88
CA ARG A 124 1.14 -2.62 -10.55
C ARG A 124 0.09 -3.51 -11.19
N ASP A 125 0.51 -4.51 -11.98
CA ASP A 125 -0.39 -5.30 -12.83
C ASP A 125 -1.40 -6.09 -12.01
N PHE A 126 -0.97 -6.64 -10.88
CA PHE A 126 -1.86 -7.37 -9.98
C PHE A 126 -2.99 -6.47 -9.49
N VAL A 127 -2.65 -5.32 -8.90
CA VAL A 127 -3.62 -4.35 -8.38
C VAL A 127 -4.49 -3.80 -9.51
N LYS A 128 -3.91 -3.47 -10.67
CA LYS A 128 -4.67 -3.03 -11.85
C LYS A 128 -5.73 -4.06 -12.27
N LYS A 129 -5.38 -5.34 -12.34
CA LYS A 129 -6.33 -6.44 -12.62
C LYS A 129 -7.39 -6.57 -11.52
N GLN A 130 -6.98 -6.46 -10.25
CA GLN A 130 -7.89 -6.52 -9.11
C GLN A 130 -8.94 -5.40 -9.16
N ILE A 131 -8.53 -4.15 -9.38
CA ILE A 131 -9.43 -2.99 -9.45
C ILE A 131 -10.39 -3.10 -10.62
N ALA A 132 -9.90 -3.52 -11.79
CA ALA A 132 -10.75 -3.79 -12.95
C ALA A 132 -11.76 -4.90 -12.65
N HIS A 133 -11.34 -5.99 -12.00
CA HIS A 133 -12.24 -7.07 -11.61
C HIS A 133 -13.31 -6.60 -10.63
N GLU A 134 -12.95 -5.86 -9.58
CA GLU A 134 -13.91 -5.36 -8.59
C GLU A 134 -14.93 -4.39 -9.22
N CYS A 135 -14.49 -3.50 -10.12
CA CYS A 135 -15.39 -2.62 -10.88
C CYS A 135 -16.32 -3.40 -11.81
N ASN A 136 -15.80 -4.41 -12.52
CA ASN A 136 -16.58 -5.24 -13.43
C ASN A 136 -17.60 -6.09 -12.68
N PHE A 137 -17.20 -6.68 -11.56
CA PHE A 137 -18.08 -7.44 -10.68
C PHE A 137 -19.21 -6.56 -10.16
N PHE A 138 -18.88 -5.38 -9.60
CA PHE A 138 -19.88 -4.41 -9.14
C PHE A 138 -20.88 -4.04 -10.23
N ALA A 139 -20.39 -3.71 -11.43
CA ALA A 139 -21.25 -3.37 -12.56
C ALA A 139 -22.15 -4.54 -13.00
N ALA A 140 -21.61 -5.77 -13.02
CA ALA A 140 -22.35 -6.97 -13.40
C ALA A 140 -23.47 -7.29 -12.40
N THR A 141 -23.17 -7.22 -11.09
CA THR A 141 -24.14 -7.48 -10.02
C THR A 141 -25.31 -6.50 -10.06
N LEU A 142 -25.03 -5.20 -10.25
CA LEU A 142 -26.08 -4.17 -10.23
C LEU A 142 -26.81 -3.99 -11.56
N ARG A 143 -26.31 -4.59 -12.65
CA ARG A 143 -26.94 -4.49 -13.98
C ARG A 143 -28.38 -4.98 -13.95
N LEU A 144 -28.63 -6.15 -13.36
CA LEU A 144 -29.95 -6.77 -13.30
C LEU A 144 -30.80 -6.28 -12.12
N ALA A 145 -30.19 -5.61 -11.14
CA ALA A 145 -30.89 -5.10 -9.96
C ALA A 145 -31.84 -3.95 -10.32
N LYS A 146 -33.05 -3.95 -9.74
CA LYS A 146 -34.05 -2.88 -9.88
C LYS A 146 -33.70 -1.68 -9.00
N LEU A 147 -32.64 -0.97 -9.38
CA LEU A 147 -32.13 0.21 -8.68
C LEU A 147 -32.18 1.44 -9.59
N THR A 148 -32.44 2.60 -8.98
CA THR A 148 -32.33 3.90 -9.65
C THR A 148 -30.87 4.29 -9.86
N ALA A 149 -30.59 5.20 -10.81
CA ALA A 149 -29.24 5.74 -11.02
C ALA A 149 -28.63 6.31 -9.73
N LYS A 150 -29.41 7.06 -8.94
CA LYS A 150 -28.95 7.64 -7.68
C LYS A 150 -28.56 6.58 -6.65
N GLN A 151 -29.32 5.48 -6.54
CA GLN A 151 -28.96 4.36 -5.65
C GLN A 151 -27.67 3.67 -6.11
N VAL A 152 -27.47 3.49 -7.41
CA VAL A 152 -26.22 2.91 -7.94
C VAL A 152 -25.04 3.84 -7.67
N VAL A 153 -25.19 5.16 -7.87
CA VAL A 153 -24.14 6.14 -7.58
C VAL A 153 -23.84 6.17 -6.08
N TYR A 154 -24.85 6.11 -5.22
CA TYR A 154 -24.67 6.00 -3.78
C TYR A 154 -23.83 4.78 -3.42
N LEU A 155 -24.21 3.58 -3.88
CA LEU A 155 -23.44 2.35 -3.62
C LEU A 155 -22.00 2.44 -4.16
N TYR A 156 -21.82 3.06 -5.32
CA TYR A 156 -20.48 3.26 -5.88
C TYR A 156 -19.65 4.18 -4.96
N ASN A 157 -20.18 5.34 -4.59
CA ASN A 157 -19.47 6.34 -3.79
C ASN A 157 -19.21 5.86 -2.36
N THR A 158 -20.15 5.14 -1.74
CA THR A 158 -20.05 4.77 -0.30
C THR A 158 -19.50 3.38 -0.06
N VAL A 159 -19.55 2.48 -1.04
CA VAL A 159 -19.08 1.09 -0.87
C VAL A 159 -17.90 0.80 -1.78
N LEU A 160 -18.04 1.03 -3.08
CA LEU A 160 -16.98 0.64 -4.02
C LEU A 160 -15.76 1.55 -3.90
N ILE A 161 -15.93 2.87 -3.89
CA ILE A 161 -14.81 3.82 -3.80
C ILE A 161 -13.93 3.55 -2.56
N PRO A 162 -14.47 3.46 -1.32
CA PRO A 162 -13.64 3.17 -0.15
C PRO A 162 -12.91 1.82 -0.24
N LYS A 163 -13.57 0.81 -0.84
CA LYS A 163 -12.93 -0.49 -1.07
C LYS A 163 -11.76 -0.39 -2.04
N LEU A 164 -11.92 0.33 -3.16
CA LEU A 164 -10.86 0.55 -4.13
C LEU A 164 -9.74 1.40 -3.54
N GLU A 165 -10.07 2.47 -2.80
CA GLU A 165 -9.11 3.31 -2.08
C GLU A 165 -8.22 2.47 -1.15
N TYR A 166 -8.82 1.59 -0.34
CA TYR A 166 -8.08 0.69 0.53
C TYR A 166 -7.11 -0.21 -0.25
N ARG A 167 -7.57 -0.84 -1.33
CA ARG A 167 -6.73 -1.72 -2.17
C ARG A 167 -5.60 -0.96 -2.89
N MET A 168 -5.81 0.32 -3.16
CA MET A 168 -4.89 1.18 -3.92
C MET A 168 -4.02 2.07 -3.03
N GLN A 169 -4.06 1.89 -1.70
CA GLN A 169 -3.36 2.75 -0.74
C GLN A 169 -1.87 2.93 -1.05
N VAL A 170 -1.21 1.88 -1.57
CA VAL A 170 0.23 1.85 -1.89
C VAL A 170 0.53 1.78 -3.38
N THR A 171 -0.49 1.69 -4.24
CA THR A 171 -0.31 1.52 -5.69
C THR A 171 -1.01 2.62 -6.46
N HIS A 172 -0.20 3.52 -7.05
CA HIS A 172 -0.71 4.61 -7.87
C HIS A 172 -0.95 4.15 -9.31
N LEU A 173 -2.22 4.09 -9.71
CA LEU A 173 -2.63 3.87 -11.08
C LEU A 173 -2.78 5.21 -11.82
N SER A 174 -2.52 5.20 -13.13
CA SER A 174 -2.70 6.40 -13.95
C SER A 174 -4.18 6.74 -14.13
N ASP A 175 -4.47 7.99 -14.50
CA ASP A 175 -5.83 8.41 -14.89
C ASP A 175 -6.42 7.50 -15.98
N LYS A 176 -5.59 7.09 -16.94
CA LYS A 176 -5.99 6.18 -18.02
C LYS A 176 -6.38 4.80 -17.48
N ASP A 177 -5.62 4.25 -16.54
CA ASP A 177 -5.91 2.95 -15.93
C ASP A 177 -7.21 3.00 -15.11
N CYS A 178 -7.37 4.03 -14.28
CA CYS A 178 -8.59 4.28 -13.51
C CYS A 178 -9.80 4.45 -14.43
N TYR A 179 -9.64 5.21 -15.52
CA TYR A 179 -10.68 5.41 -16.52
C TYR A 179 -11.07 4.09 -17.19
N ILE A 180 -10.11 3.25 -17.58
CA ILE A 180 -10.39 1.93 -18.16
C ILE A 180 -11.12 1.04 -17.16
N ALA A 181 -10.63 0.95 -15.92
CA ALA A 181 -11.19 0.07 -14.88
C ALA A 181 -12.66 0.42 -14.56
N THR A 182 -12.98 1.71 -14.48
CA THR A 182 -14.33 2.19 -14.11
C THR A 182 -15.28 2.32 -15.30
N ARG A 183 -14.88 1.89 -16.50
CA ARG A 183 -15.68 2.00 -17.74
C ARG A 183 -17.07 1.36 -17.62
N LEU A 184 -17.14 0.14 -17.10
CA LEU A 184 -18.42 -0.58 -16.97
C LEU A 184 -19.34 0.08 -15.95
N VAL A 185 -18.79 0.65 -14.88
CA VAL A 185 -19.56 1.40 -13.89
C VAL A 185 -20.21 2.63 -14.53
N ARG A 186 -19.43 3.44 -15.27
CA ARG A 186 -19.99 4.61 -15.98
C ARG A 186 -21.07 4.21 -16.98
N SER A 187 -20.86 3.12 -17.72
CA SER A 187 -21.85 2.58 -18.65
C SER A 187 -23.13 2.16 -17.93
N LEU A 188 -23.01 1.47 -16.79
CA LEU A 188 -24.14 1.08 -15.96
C LEU A 188 -24.92 2.31 -15.46
N VAL A 189 -24.23 3.32 -14.93
CA VAL A 189 -24.85 4.53 -14.41
C VAL A 189 -25.63 5.26 -15.51
N LYS A 190 -25.05 5.40 -16.71
CA LYS A 190 -25.75 5.95 -17.88
C LYS A 190 -26.99 5.15 -18.24
N GLN A 191 -26.89 3.82 -18.28
CA GLN A 191 -28.02 2.94 -18.57
C GLN A 191 -29.14 3.10 -17.53
N LYS A 192 -28.82 3.13 -16.24
CA LYS A 192 -29.79 3.31 -15.15
C LYS A 192 -30.41 4.70 -15.12
N ALA A 193 -29.73 5.70 -15.67
CA ALA A 193 -30.23 7.07 -15.81
C ALA A 193 -31.00 7.31 -17.12
N ASN A 194 -31.15 6.29 -17.98
CA ASN A 194 -31.71 6.40 -19.33
C ASN A 194 -30.98 7.44 -20.21
N PHE A 195 -29.66 7.60 -20.01
CA PHE A 195 -28.83 8.47 -20.82
C PHE A 195 -28.29 7.77 -22.06
N PHE A 196 -28.05 8.54 -23.12
CA PHE A 196 -27.35 8.07 -24.31
C PHE A 196 -25.92 7.63 -23.96
N GLN A 197 -25.47 6.56 -24.62
CA GLN A 197 -24.10 6.05 -24.43
C GLN A 197 -23.03 7.10 -24.78
N ALA A 198 -23.30 7.91 -25.81
CA ALA A 198 -22.44 8.97 -26.31
C ALA A 198 -22.36 10.22 -25.40
N LEU A 199 -23.21 10.32 -24.36
CA LEU A 199 -23.20 11.46 -23.45
C LEU A 199 -21.79 11.65 -22.83
N PRO A 200 -21.23 12.86 -22.79
CA PRO A 200 -19.91 13.08 -22.19
C PRO A 200 -19.84 12.63 -20.74
N ASN A 201 -18.84 11.82 -20.38
CA ASN A 201 -18.68 11.31 -19.01
C ASN A 201 -18.55 12.39 -17.91
N PRO A 202 -17.97 13.59 -18.15
CA PRO A 202 -17.86 14.62 -17.12
C PRO A 202 -19.20 15.01 -16.47
N ILE A 203 -20.31 14.91 -17.20
CA ILE A 203 -21.64 15.25 -16.66
C ILE A 203 -22.06 14.32 -15.51
N LEU A 204 -21.52 13.09 -15.46
CA LEU A 204 -21.82 12.13 -14.39
C LEU A 204 -21.21 12.59 -13.06
N TYR A 205 -20.11 13.35 -13.11
CA TYR A 205 -19.34 13.74 -11.94
C TYR A 205 -19.86 15.02 -11.27
N LEU A 206 -20.67 15.81 -11.98
CA LEU A 206 -21.24 17.04 -11.43
C LEU A 206 -22.15 16.73 -10.23
N SER A 207 -21.92 17.42 -9.12
CA SER A 207 -22.70 17.26 -7.89
C SER A 207 -24.17 17.67 -8.08
N GLN A 208 -24.44 18.63 -8.97
CA GLN A 208 -25.79 19.05 -9.35
C GLN A 208 -26.53 18.01 -10.21
N ALA A 209 -25.80 17.03 -10.79
CA ALA A 209 -26.37 15.99 -11.62
C ALA A 209 -26.45 14.66 -10.86
N LEU A 210 -25.48 13.76 -11.11
CA LEU A 210 -25.45 12.43 -10.48
C LEU A 210 -24.44 12.36 -9.33
N GLY A 211 -23.42 13.21 -9.29
CA GLY A 211 -22.41 13.22 -8.24
C GLY A 211 -21.59 11.93 -8.18
N LEU A 212 -21.35 11.26 -9.32
CA LEU A 212 -20.49 10.08 -9.39
C LEU A 212 -19.05 10.51 -9.08
N ILE A 213 -18.39 9.84 -8.15
CA ILE A 213 -16.98 10.15 -7.86
C ILE A 213 -16.10 9.73 -9.04
N ASN A 214 -15.20 10.61 -9.48
CA ASN A 214 -14.13 10.22 -10.38
C ASN A 214 -13.03 9.54 -9.55
N LEU A 215 -12.81 8.24 -9.79
CA LEU A 215 -11.84 7.44 -9.04
C LEU A 215 -10.43 8.05 -9.04
N SER A 216 -9.93 8.55 -10.17
CA SER A 216 -8.56 9.05 -10.19
C SER A 216 -8.41 10.35 -9.42
N SER A 217 -9.38 11.27 -9.57
CA SER A 217 -9.45 12.51 -8.80
C SER A 217 -9.57 12.23 -7.28
N HIS A 218 -10.38 11.24 -6.90
CA HIS A 218 -10.54 10.82 -5.50
C HIS A 218 -9.22 10.32 -4.92
N LEU A 219 -8.52 9.45 -5.65
CA LEU A 219 -7.24 8.92 -5.19
C LEU A 219 -6.17 10.00 -5.07
N ILE A 220 -6.09 10.92 -6.03
CA ILE A 220 -5.18 12.07 -5.95
C ILE A 220 -5.47 12.88 -4.67
N GLN A 221 -6.75 13.14 -4.38
CA GLN A 221 -7.14 13.84 -3.16
C GLN A 221 -6.72 13.07 -1.89
N CYS A 222 -6.94 11.76 -1.83
CA CYS A 222 -6.53 10.93 -0.70
C CYS A 222 -5.00 10.94 -0.51
N HIS A 223 -4.23 10.79 -1.59
CA HIS A 223 -2.78 10.81 -1.53
C HIS A 223 -2.22 12.17 -1.13
N ALA A 224 -2.77 13.26 -1.67
CA ALA A 224 -2.40 14.62 -1.29
C ALA A 224 -2.68 14.88 0.20
N ASN A 225 -3.83 14.44 0.70
CA ASN A 225 -4.18 14.54 2.10
C ASN A 225 -3.21 13.73 2.99
N ASN A 226 -2.90 12.49 2.62
CA ASN A 226 -1.94 11.67 3.37
C ASN A 226 -0.54 12.29 3.39
N LEU A 227 -0.08 12.86 2.27
CA LEU A 227 1.19 13.56 2.21
C LEU A 227 1.19 14.79 3.11
N PHE A 228 0.11 15.57 3.09
CA PHE A 228 -0.06 16.72 3.98
C PHE A 228 -0.03 16.32 5.46
N LEU A 229 -0.72 15.23 5.82
CA LEU A 229 -0.72 14.69 7.19
C LEU A 229 0.66 14.18 7.62
N MET A 230 1.42 13.54 6.72
CA MET A 230 2.78 13.10 7.02
C MET A 230 3.74 14.28 7.20
N ALA A 231 3.66 15.29 6.32
CA ALA A 231 4.50 16.48 6.38
C ALA A 231 4.26 17.30 7.66
N ASN A 232 3.01 17.34 8.15
CA ASN A 232 2.62 18.08 9.34
C ASN A 232 2.43 17.18 10.57
N SER A 233 2.91 15.93 10.53
CA SER A 233 2.76 15.02 11.67
C SER A 233 3.50 15.57 12.88
N THR A 234 2.89 15.48 14.07
CA THR A 234 3.54 15.84 15.35
C THR A 234 4.38 14.70 15.91
N THR A 235 4.30 13.50 15.34
CA THR A 235 5.00 12.31 15.83
C THR A 235 6.44 12.30 15.33
N SER A 236 7.42 12.36 16.25
CA SER A 236 8.86 12.36 15.92
C SER A 236 9.28 11.22 14.97
N PHE A 237 8.72 10.02 15.15
CA PHE A 237 8.99 8.89 14.26
C PHE A 237 8.52 9.15 12.82
N ILE A 238 7.31 9.66 12.63
CA ILE A 238 6.75 9.95 11.30
C ILE A 238 7.51 11.11 10.64
N GLN A 239 7.84 12.14 11.41
CA GLN A 239 8.66 13.26 10.93
C GLN A 239 10.03 12.77 10.43
N ARG A 240 10.73 11.95 11.22
CA ARG A 240 12.02 11.36 10.82
C ARG A 240 11.88 10.50 9.57
N LEU A 241 10.84 9.65 9.50
CA LEU A 241 10.56 8.82 8.34
C LEU A 241 10.27 9.66 7.09
N PHE A 242 9.50 10.73 7.22
CA PHE A 242 9.20 11.65 6.12
C PHE A 242 10.48 12.34 5.61
N VAL A 243 11.32 12.89 6.50
CA VAL A 243 12.61 13.48 6.13
C VAL A 243 13.53 12.46 5.46
N TYR A 244 13.62 11.24 6.00
CA TYR A 244 14.41 10.17 5.40
C TYR A 244 13.94 9.83 3.97
N ARG A 245 12.63 9.80 3.74
CA ARG A 245 12.06 9.60 2.39
C ARG A 245 12.42 10.74 1.44
N LEU A 246 12.40 11.99 1.90
CA LEU A 246 12.84 13.13 1.10
C LEU A 246 14.32 13.03 0.74
N MET A 247 15.19 12.66 1.69
CA MET A 247 16.62 12.45 1.42
C MET A 247 16.85 11.31 0.42
N LEU A 248 16.06 10.24 0.51
CA LEU A 248 16.15 9.13 -0.45
C LEU A 248 15.75 9.55 -1.87
N ILE A 249 14.69 10.35 -2.01
CA ILE A 249 14.30 10.94 -3.30
C ILE A 249 15.42 11.86 -3.82
N GLN A 250 15.95 12.72 -2.95
CA GLN A 250 17.04 13.62 -3.30
C GLN A 250 18.26 12.86 -3.83
N PHE A 251 18.64 11.78 -3.16
CA PHE A 251 19.72 10.88 -3.57
C PHE A 251 19.42 10.18 -4.90
N GLN A 252 18.21 9.62 -5.05
CA GLN A 252 17.82 8.87 -6.24
C GLN A 252 17.79 9.73 -7.51
N PHE A 253 17.35 10.99 -7.39
CA PHE A 253 17.31 11.95 -8.50
C PHE A 253 18.54 12.86 -8.59
N LEU A 254 19.54 12.67 -7.72
CA LEU A 254 20.77 13.48 -7.64
C LEU A 254 20.49 15.00 -7.55
N ILE A 255 19.47 15.38 -6.77
CA ILE A 255 19.05 16.77 -6.64
C ILE A 255 19.85 17.45 -5.52
N PRO A 256 20.40 18.66 -5.72
CA PRO A 256 21.19 19.34 -4.68
C PRO A 256 20.32 20.02 -3.60
N VAL A 257 19.02 20.13 -3.84
CA VAL A 257 18.03 20.80 -2.98
C VAL A 257 16.96 19.84 -2.50
N SER A 258 16.20 20.25 -1.47
CA SER A 258 15.05 19.49 -0.98
C SER A 258 14.04 19.23 -2.12
N PRO A 259 13.51 18.00 -2.26
CA PRO A 259 12.45 17.69 -3.22
C PRO A 259 11.22 18.61 -3.11
N LEU A 260 10.96 19.17 -1.92
CA LEU A 260 9.82 20.08 -1.71
C LEU A 260 10.02 21.46 -2.37
N MET A 261 11.25 21.82 -2.75
CA MET A 261 11.58 23.10 -3.40
C MET A 261 11.66 22.97 -4.93
N VAL A 262 11.47 21.77 -5.46
CA VAL A 262 11.50 21.52 -6.90
C VAL A 262 10.17 21.99 -7.50
N VAL A 263 10.24 23.01 -8.36
CA VAL A 263 9.06 23.61 -9.00
C VAL A 263 8.59 22.77 -10.20
N ASP A 264 9.51 22.11 -10.88
CA ASP A 264 9.22 21.25 -12.03
C ASP A 264 10.05 19.97 -11.97
N TRP A 265 9.35 18.84 -12.11
CA TRP A 265 9.92 17.50 -12.12
C TRP A 265 10.03 16.91 -13.54
N SER A 266 9.68 17.69 -14.56
CA SER A 266 9.87 17.30 -15.94
C SER A 266 11.37 17.31 -16.29
N LEU A 267 11.89 16.11 -16.55
CA LEU A 267 13.16 15.86 -17.24
C LEU A 267 12.87 15.55 -18.70
#